data_AF-R7J1T0-F1
#
_entry.id   AF-R7J1T0-F1
#
_cell.length_a   1.000
_cell.length_b   1.000
_cell.length_c   1.000
_cell.angle_alpha   90.00
_cell.angle_beta   90.00
_cell.angle_gamma   90.00
#
_symmetry.space_group_name_H-M   'P 1'
#
loop_
_entity.id
_entity.type
_entity.pdbx_description
1 polymer ?
#
loop_
_entity_poly.entity_id
_entity_poly.type
_entity_poly.pdbx_seq_one_letter_code
_entity_poly.pdbx_strand_id
1 'polypeptide(L)'
;MNKNNLREINPKLITAFKATELYQMVMNPDSGLMAFIRNNAIGIYYNSDRVSMVRFDKRRELICDVNNYYLDNGRTGDARVSCDELVSNIDIIKKKSKDRSTPEKKSQHSLVRDNNRFNDSEWFCFDIEYRQSTKIQGSTGNLFTGRFDILAVSKTAPYRLAIIELKYNDDAIGGKSGIVKHIKDFVDFKDNQICFENLKKECVSIIQNYEDLEIPVPKQLHGLRASGWTNTPEFFVISLYEETSTRGTMGGYLFQNLRENWGTKKISSKNAQKILGIDVEAEDSPIKVKFLFKKVDSPQSPNINDILNSTEYE
;
A
#
# COMPACT_ATOMS: atom_id res chain seq x y z
N MET A 1 22.27 6.79 10.85
CA MET A 1 21.71 5.92 9.79
C MET A 1 21.11 4.73 10.49
N ASN A 2 19.85 4.42 10.22
CA ASN A 2 19.23 3.20 10.72
C ASN A 2 20.00 2.00 10.13
N LYS A 3 20.51 1.11 11.00
CA LYS A 3 21.33 -0.05 10.62
C LYS A 3 20.49 -1.27 10.25
N ASN A 4 19.21 -1.34 10.65
CA ASN A 4 18.41 -2.54 10.48
C ASN A 4 17.71 -2.64 9.11
N ASN A 5 17.68 -1.57 8.31
CA ASN A 5 17.01 -1.50 6.99
C ASN A 5 15.51 -1.87 6.98
N LEU A 6 14.87 -1.93 8.16
CA LEU A 6 13.41 -2.02 8.32
C LEU A 6 12.78 -0.63 8.13
N ARG A 7 11.48 -0.61 7.80
CA ARG A 7 10.66 0.61 7.86
C ARG A 7 10.50 1.08 9.29
N GLU A 8 11.35 2.03 9.67
CA GLU A 8 11.28 2.80 10.91
C GLU A 8 12.02 4.13 10.70
N ILE A 9 11.70 5.13 11.51
CA ILE A 9 12.40 6.41 11.57
C ILE A 9 12.95 6.65 12.97
N ASN A 10 14.11 7.31 13.03
CA ASN A 10 14.72 7.63 14.32
C ASN A 10 14.06 8.87 14.97
N PRO A 11 14.17 9.01 16.31
CA PRO A 11 13.57 10.13 17.05
C PRO A 11 14.00 11.52 16.58
N LYS A 12 15.24 11.69 16.09
CA LYS A 12 15.70 13.00 15.59
C LYS A 12 14.95 13.43 14.33
N LEU A 13 14.60 12.48 13.46
CA LEU A 13 13.82 12.77 12.26
C LEU A 13 12.40 13.15 12.63
N ILE A 14 11.80 12.45 13.59
CA ILE A 14 10.48 12.78 14.15
C ILE A 14 10.48 14.22 14.69
N THR A 15 11.39 14.54 15.61
CA THR A 15 11.47 15.89 16.20
C THR A 15 11.68 16.97 15.15
N ALA A 16 12.59 16.77 14.20
CA ALA A 16 12.84 17.75 13.15
C ALA A 16 11.65 17.93 12.21
N PHE A 17 10.96 16.85 11.83
CA PHE A 17 9.80 16.92 10.95
C PHE A 17 8.63 17.62 11.63
N LYS A 18 8.33 17.33 12.91
CA LYS A 18 7.27 17.98 13.69
C LYS A 18 7.42 19.50 13.79
N ALA A 19 8.64 20.00 13.66
CA ALA A 19 8.93 21.44 13.68
C ALA A 19 8.64 22.16 12.34
N THR A 20 8.24 21.43 11.29
CA THR A 20 8.03 22.01 9.94
C THR A 20 6.56 22.35 9.67
N GLU A 21 6.33 23.33 8.79
CA GLU A 21 4.99 23.61 8.26
C GLU A 21 4.44 22.42 7.44
N LEU A 22 5.32 21.67 6.77
CA LEU A 22 4.95 20.46 6.04
C LEU A 22 4.28 19.41 6.94
N TYR A 23 4.76 19.24 8.18
CA TYR A 23 4.09 18.38 9.15
C TYR A 23 2.69 18.89 9.48
N GLN A 24 2.52 20.19 9.73
CA GLN A 24 1.20 20.78 9.98
C GLN A 24 0.24 20.55 8.80
N MET A 25 0.74 20.65 7.56
CA MET A 25 -0.04 20.32 6.38
C MET A 25 -0.47 18.84 6.34
N VAL A 26 0.44 17.91 6.64
CA VAL A 26 0.13 16.46 6.70
C VAL A 26 -0.94 16.17 7.76
N MET A 27 -0.86 16.83 8.91
CA MET A 27 -1.82 16.66 10.01
C MET A 27 -3.19 17.29 9.71
N ASN A 28 -3.27 18.23 8.77
CA ASN A 28 -4.53 18.81 8.34
C ASN A 28 -5.31 17.80 7.44
N PRO A 29 -6.48 17.30 7.88
CA PRO A 29 -7.29 16.34 7.11
C PRO A 29 -7.76 16.87 5.75
N ASP A 30 -7.83 18.18 5.57
CA ASP A 30 -8.25 18.80 4.30
C ASP A 30 -7.11 18.93 3.30
N SER A 31 -5.86 18.70 3.72
CA SER A 31 -4.71 18.75 2.81
C SER A 31 -4.75 17.63 1.77
N GLY A 32 -5.35 16.48 2.11
CA GLY A 32 -5.29 15.24 1.34
C GLY A 32 -3.89 14.63 1.27
N LEU A 33 -2.92 15.12 2.05
CA LEU A 33 -1.59 14.52 2.13
C LEU A 33 -1.61 13.33 3.10
N MET A 34 -0.80 12.33 2.82
CA MET A 34 -0.54 11.21 3.73
C MET A 34 0.96 11.06 3.94
N ALA A 35 1.36 10.74 5.17
CA ALA A 35 2.73 10.39 5.50
C ALA A 35 2.84 8.89 5.77
N PHE A 36 3.82 8.25 5.13
CA PHE A 36 4.13 6.85 5.39
C PHE A 36 5.60 6.67 5.70
N ILE A 37 5.90 5.83 6.69
CA ILE A 37 7.25 5.58 7.18
C ILE A 37 8.04 4.76 6.16
N ARG A 38 9.26 5.18 5.89
CA ARG A 38 10.23 4.52 5.02
C ARG A 38 11.53 4.37 5.79
N ASN A 39 12.48 3.61 5.24
CA ASN A 39 13.76 3.28 5.89
C ASN A 39 14.54 4.55 6.30
N ASN A 40 14.30 5.02 7.53
CA ASN A 40 14.76 6.29 8.07
C ASN A 40 14.42 7.52 7.19
N ALA A 41 13.22 7.53 6.62
CA ALA A 41 12.65 8.63 5.85
C ALA A 41 11.13 8.64 5.98
N ILE A 42 10.49 9.76 5.65
CA ILE A 42 9.03 9.90 5.64
C ILE A 42 8.61 10.20 4.21
N GLY A 43 7.85 9.30 3.59
CA GLY A 43 7.29 9.53 2.27
C GLY A 43 6.02 10.37 2.39
N ILE A 44 5.93 11.44 1.61
CA ILE A 44 4.73 12.27 1.50
C ILE A 44 3.99 11.88 0.23
N TYR A 45 2.69 11.62 0.36
CA TYR A 45 1.85 11.09 -0.70
C TYR A 45 0.62 11.97 -0.93
N TYR A 46 0.22 12.08 -2.19
CA TYR A 46 -1.05 12.66 -2.61
C TYR A 46 -1.62 11.81 -3.75
N ASN A 47 -2.88 11.38 -3.67
CA ASN A 47 -3.48 10.38 -4.58
C ASN A 47 -2.60 9.11 -4.72
N SER A 48 -2.05 8.62 -3.60
CA SER A 48 -1.08 7.51 -3.53
C SER A 48 0.14 7.63 -4.43
N ASP A 49 0.42 8.84 -4.92
CA ASP A 49 1.65 9.16 -5.62
C ASP A 49 2.65 9.75 -4.63
N ARG A 50 3.86 9.19 -4.58
CA ARG A 50 4.91 9.70 -3.68
C ARG A 50 5.46 11.00 -4.23
N VAL A 51 4.96 12.12 -3.72
CA VAL A 51 5.35 13.46 -4.17
C VAL A 51 6.66 13.93 -3.54
N SER A 52 7.02 13.42 -2.36
CA SER A 52 8.30 13.75 -1.72
C SER A 52 8.79 12.65 -0.78
N MET A 53 10.10 12.66 -0.49
CA MET A 53 10.73 11.89 0.58
C MET A 53 11.47 12.83 1.53
N VAL A 54 10.99 12.95 2.77
CA VAL A 54 11.61 13.74 3.83
C VAL A 54 12.65 12.89 4.56
N ARG A 55 13.89 13.38 4.64
CA ARG A 55 14.98 12.70 5.36
C ARG A 55 16.10 13.66 5.71
N PHE A 56 17.02 13.22 6.55
CA PHE A 56 18.31 13.89 6.68
C PHE A 56 19.22 13.58 5.50
N ASP A 57 19.97 14.59 5.05
CA ASP A 57 21.06 14.44 4.11
C ASP A 57 22.37 14.03 4.82
N LYS A 58 23.51 14.07 4.10
CA LYS A 58 24.82 13.74 4.70
C LYS A 58 25.31 14.80 5.69
N ARG A 59 24.87 16.05 5.54
CA ARG A 59 25.16 17.18 6.44
C ARG A 59 24.23 17.23 7.66
N ARG A 60 23.27 16.30 7.74
CA ARG A 60 22.22 16.24 8.77
C ARG A 60 21.23 17.40 8.68
N GLU A 61 21.06 17.95 7.50
CA GLU A 61 20.00 18.91 7.18
C GLU A 61 18.75 18.15 6.76
N LEU A 62 17.59 18.60 7.23
CA LEU A 62 16.30 18.03 6.84
C LEU A 62 15.99 18.49 5.42
N ILE A 63 15.82 17.55 4.50
CA ILE A 63 15.56 17.82 3.09
C ILE A 63 14.37 17.00 2.59
N CYS A 64 13.80 17.47 1.49
CA CYS A 64 12.76 16.81 0.72
C CYS A 64 13.37 16.41 -0.64
N ASP A 65 13.50 15.11 -0.90
CA ASP A 65 13.76 14.64 -2.28
C ASP A 65 12.44 14.67 -3.06
N VAL A 66 12.41 15.39 -4.18
CA VAL A 66 11.22 15.59 -5.02
C VAL A 66 11.59 15.35 -6.47
N ASN A 67 10.76 14.64 -7.22
CA ASN A 67 10.99 14.53 -8.66
C ASN A 67 10.72 15.88 -9.34
N ASN A 68 11.62 16.35 -10.21
CA ASN A 68 11.49 17.64 -10.90
C ASN A 68 10.19 17.79 -11.70
N TYR A 69 9.54 16.68 -12.10
CA TYR A 69 8.20 16.68 -12.67
C TYR A 69 7.19 17.50 -11.85
N TYR A 70 7.28 17.46 -10.52
CA TYR A 70 6.35 18.16 -9.63
C TYR A 70 6.71 19.62 -9.34
N LEU A 71 7.91 20.08 -9.73
CA LEU A 71 8.41 21.42 -9.42
C LEU A 71 8.28 22.41 -10.59
N ASP A 72 7.79 21.96 -11.74
CA ASP A 72 7.57 22.76 -12.97
C ASP A 72 8.77 23.63 -13.40
N ASN A 73 9.98 23.20 -13.06
CA ASN A 73 11.21 23.96 -13.24
C ASN A 73 11.96 23.62 -14.55
N GLY A 74 11.33 22.85 -15.44
CA GLY A 74 11.90 22.40 -16.71
C GLY A 74 13.04 21.38 -16.60
N ARG A 75 13.36 20.88 -15.40
CA ARG A 75 14.44 19.91 -15.18
C ARG A 75 13.92 18.47 -15.15
N THR A 76 14.83 17.53 -15.37
CA THR A 76 14.56 16.08 -15.25
C THR A 76 15.24 15.51 -14.00
N GLY A 77 14.85 14.31 -13.58
CA GLY A 77 15.42 13.66 -12.39
C GLY A 77 14.87 14.20 -11.07
N ASP A 78 15.62 14.03 -9.98
CA ASP A 78 15.21 14.43 -8.64
C ASP A 78 15.94 15.70 -8.18
N ALA A 79 15.22 16.56 -7.47
CA ALA A 79 15.73 17.73 -6.77
C ALA A 79 15.71 17.51 -5.25
N ARG A 80 16.57 18.25 -4.56
CA ARG A 80 16.56 18.37 -3.10
C ARG A 80 16.14 19.78 -2.75
N VAL A 81 15.04 19.89 -2.04
CA VAL A 81 14.45 21.16 -1.61
C VAL A 81 14.27 21.18 -0.09
N SER A 82 14.13 22.36 0.50
CA SER A 82 13.74 22.47 1.92
C SER A 82 12.26 22.08 2.12
N CYS A 83 11.85 21.89 3.37
CA CYS A 83 10.43 21.71 3.67
C CYS A 83 9.61 22.95 3.30
N ASP A 84 10.13 24.16 3.54
CA ASP A 84 9.44 25.42 3.22
C ASP A 84 9.28 25.62 1.71
N GLU A 85 10.28 25.23 0.92
CA GLU A 85 10.19 25.25 -0.55
C GLU A 85 9.18 24.21 -1.06
N LEU A 86 9.11 23.02 -0.45
CA LEU A 86 8.10 22.02 -0.78
C LEU A 86 6.68 22.56 -0.51
N VAL A 87 6.46 23.15 0.67
CA VAL A 87 5.19 23.76 1.07
C VAL A 87 4.81 24.88 0.10
N SER A 88 5.75 25.75 -0.25
CA SER A 88 5.52 26.84 -1.22
C SER A 88 5.11 26.33 -2.61
N ASN A 89 5.46 25.09 -2.97
CA ASN A 89 5.13 24.47 -4.25
C ASN A 89 3.96 23.47 -4.18
N ILE A 90 3.31 23.31 -3.02
CA ILE A 90 2.42 22.17 -2.76
C ILE A 90 1.22 22.10 -3.71
N ASP A 91 0.67 23.24 -4.13
CA ASP A 91 -0.46 23.28 -5.06
C ASP A 91 -0.07 22.84 -6.47
N ILE A 92 1.13 23.23 -6.93
CA ILE A 92 1.70 22.77 -8.20
C ILE A 92 1.92 21.25 -8.14
N ILE A 93 2.50 20.78 -7.04
CA ILE A 93 2.76 19.36 -6.79
C ILE A 93 1.45 18.56 -6.82
N LYS A 94 0.42 19.02 -6.11
CA LYS A 94 -0.91 18.38 -6.08
C LYS A 94 -1.54 18.34 -7.47
N LYS A 95 -1.47 19.44 -8.24
CA LYS A 95 -1.98 19.49 -9.62
C LYS A 95 -1.29 18.46 -10.51
N LYS A 96 0.04 18.45 -10.54
CA LYS A 96 0.84 17.48 -11.33
C LYS A 96 0.57 16.03 -10.89
N SER A 97 0.40 15.78 -9.59
CA SER A 97 0.01 14.47 -9.08
C SER A 97 -1.39 14.05 -9.55
N LYS A 98 -2.39 14.94 -9.57
CA LYS A 98 -3.72 14.64 -10.14
C LYS A 98 -3.63 14.22 -11.60
N ASP A 99 -2.86 14.95 -12.39
CA ASP A 99 -2.67 14.71 -13.82
C ASP A 99 -1.97 13.37 -14.09
N ARG A 100 -1.03 12.98 -13.23
CA ARG A 100 -0.28 11.71 -13.33
C ARG A 100 -1.01 10.50 -12.75
N SER A 101 -1.83 10.70 -11.72
CA SER A 101 -2.43 9.62 -10.93
C SER A 101 -3.46 8.81 -11.72
N THR A 102 -3.30 7.48 -11.68
CA THR A 102 -4.24 6.54 -12.30
C THR A 102 -5.50 6.40 -11.44
N PRO A 103 -6.63 5.92 -12.01
CA PRO A 103 -7.81 5.53 -11.24
C PRO A 103 -7.50 4.60 -10.07
N GLU A 104 -6.62 3.62 -10.27
CA GLU A 104 -6.16 2.70 -9.22
C GLU A 104 -5.49 3.45 -8.05
N LYS A 105 -4.55 4.36 -8.33
CA LYS A 105 -3.89 5.17 -7.30
C LYS A 105 -4.86 6.10 -6.55
N LYS A 106 -5.80 6.73 -7.27
CA LYS A 106 -6.85 7.57 -6.66
C LYS A 106 -7.75 6.76 -5.72
N SER A 107 -8.09 5.54 -6.14
CA SER A 107 -8.89 4.60 -5.36
C SER A 107 -8.15 4.11 -4.12
N GLN A 108 -6.89 3.70 -4.27
CA GLN A 108 -6.02 3.32 -3.16
C GLN A 108 -5.95 4.42 -2.09
N HIS A 109 -5.76 5.67 -2.51
CA HIS A 109 -5.73 6.81 -1.58
C HIS A 109 -7.07 6.98 -0.84
N SER A 110 -8.18 6.92 -1.56
CA SER A 110 -9.51 7.11 -0.99
C SER A 110 -9.87 5.99 -0.03
N LEU A 111 -9.61 4.73 -0.40
CA LEU A 111 -9.82 3.56 0.46
C LEU A 111 -9.05 3.67 1.78
N VAL A 112 -7.76 4.02 1.73
CA VAL A 112 -6.94 4.17 2.94
C VAL A 112 -7.42 5.34 3.80
N ARG A 113 -7.74 6.47 3.18
CA ARG A 113 -8.26 7.67 3.89
C ARG A 113 -9.56 7.34 4.61
N ASP A 114 -10.52 6.76 3.90
CA ASP A 114 -11.87 6.56 4.38
C ASP A 114 -11.89 5.45 5.44
N ASN A 115 -11.15 4.35 5.22
CA ASN A 115 -10.95 3.30 6.22
C ASN A 115 -10.37 3.83 7.54
N ASN A 116 -9.31 4.63 7.46
CA ASN A 116 -8.64 5.11 8.67
C ASN A 116 -9.42 6.23 9.39
N ARG A 117 -10.36 6.90 8.71
CA ARG A 117 -11.31 7.84 9.32
C ARG A 117 -12.51 7.14 9.95
N PHE A 118 -12.83 5.92 9.51
CA PHE A 118 -13.91 5.13 10.06
C PHE A 118 -13.45 4.36 11.31
N ASN A 119 -13.79 4.89 12.48
CA ASN A 119 -13.38 4.31 13.76
C ASN A 119 -13.81 2.85 13.95
N ASP A 120 -14.95 2.48 13.38
CA ASP A 120 -15.56 1.15 13.53
C ASP A 120 -15.02 0.11 12.53
N SER A 121 -14.17 0.51 11.57
CA SER A 121 -13.48 -0.46 10.71
C SER A 121 -12.73 -1.47 11.56
N GLU A 122 -12.74 -2.76 11.22
CA GLU A 122 -11.93 -3.76 11.91
C GLU A 122 -10.42 -3.52 11.65
N TRP A 123 -10.09 -2.82 10.57
CA TRP A 123 -8.74 -2.74 10.03
C TRP A 123 -8.17 -1.33 10.12
N PHE A 124 -6.86 -1.24 10.28
CA PHE A 124 -6.10 0.01 10.15
C PHE A 124 -5.07 -0.13 9.03
N CYS A 125 -5.19 0.70 8.01
CA CYS A 125 -4.25 0.76 6.89
C CYS A 125 -3.00 1.52 7.31
N PHE A 126 -1.87 0.84 7.49
CA PHE A 126 -0.65 1.47 8.01
C PHE A 126 0.39 1.78 6.92
N ASP A 127 0.25 1.22 5.72
CA ASP A 127 1.17 1.48 4.63
C ASP A 127 0.54 1.31 3.24
N ILE A 128 1.18 1.94 2.24
CA ILE A 128 0.88 1.78 0.83
C ILE A 128 2.16 1.60 0.01
N GLU A 129 2.04 1.03 -1.18
CA GLU A 129 3.14 0.83 -2.13
C GLU A 129 4.33 0.10 -1.45
N TYR A 130 4.01 -0.93 -0.68
CA TYR A 130 4.96 -1.64 0.15
C TYR A 130 5.90 -2.49 -0.69
N ARG A 131 7.20 -2.27 -0.50
CA ARG A 131 8.29 -3.11 -0.99
C ARG A 131 9.26 -3.27 0.16
N GLN A 132 9.54 -4.52 0.52
CA GLN A 132 10.50 -4.83 1.58
C GLN A 132 11.93 -4.63 1.05
N SER A 133 12.82 -4.15 1.92
CA SER A 133 14.24 -4.04 1.59
C SER A 133 14.84 -5.43 1.34
N THR A 134 15.55 -5.61 0.23
CA THR A 134 16.24 -6.89 -0.03
C THR A 134 17.40 -7.15 0.93
N LYS A 135 17.92 -6.10 1.58
CA LYS A 135 19.04 -6.20 2.54
C LYS A 135 18.66 -6.92 3.85
N ILE A 136 17.36 -7.08 4.13
CA ILE A 136 16.86 -7.69 5.37
C ILE A 136 16.23 -9.05 5.15
N GLN A 137 16.13 -9.51 3.90
CA GLN A 137 15.49 -10.77 3.53
C GLN A 137 16.42 -11.99 3.70
N GLY A 138 17.61 -11.79 4.28
CA GLY A 138 18.63 -12.82 4.40
C GLY A 138 19.41 -13.07 3.10
N SER A 139 20.25 -14.10 3.10
CA SER A 139 21.08 -14.52 1.97
C SER A 139 20.42 -15.61 1.10
N THR A 140 19.12 -15.87 1.29
CA THR A 140 18.39 -16.86 0.48
C THR A 140 18.32 -16.37 -0.96
N GLY A 141 18.67 -17.23 -1.93
CA GLY A 141 18.78 -16.86 -3.35
C GLY A 141 17.51 -16.32 -4.01
N ASN A 142 16.34 -16.44 -3.37
CA ASN A 142 15.07 -15.92 -3.84
C ASN A 142 14.63 -14.71 -2.99
N LEU A 143 15.08 -13.53 -3.38
CA LEU A 143 14.71 -12.27 -2.74
C LEU A 143 13.34 -11.80 -3.28
N PHE A 144 12.42 -11.49 -2.37
CA PHE A 144 11.17 -10.82 -2.70
C PHE A 144 11.45 -9.40 -3.21
N THR A 145 11.00 -9.11 -4.43
CA THR A 145 11.14 -7.79 -5.06
C THR A 145 9.81 -7.17 -5.49
N GLY A 146 8.71 -7.86 -5.20
CA GLY A 146 7.35 -7.42 -5.49
C GLY A 146 6.95 -6.16 -4.72
N ARG A 147 5.78 -5.64 -5.07
CA ARG A 147 5.18 -4.49 -4.42
C ARG A 147 3.71 -4.77 -4.17
N PHE A 148 3.24 -4.50 -2.97
CA PHE A 148 1.84 -4.59 -2.59
C PHE A 148 1.24 -3.19 -2.45
N ASP A 149 -0.03 -3.04 -2.82
CA ASP A 149 -0.66 -1.73 -2.87
C ASP A 149 -1.00 -1.20 -1.48
N ILE A 150 -1.68 -1.98 -0.64
CA ILE A 150 -2.10 -1.55 0.70
C ILE A 150 -1.75 -2.62 1.73
N LEU A 151 -1.30 -2.19 2.90
CA LEU A 151 -1.12 -3.03 4.07
C LEU A 151 -2.04 -2.58 5.19
N ALA A 152 -2.72 -3.54 5.81
CA ALA A 152 -3.58 -3.28 6.95
C ALA A 152 -3.34 -4.28 8.10
N VAL A 153 -3.63 -3.85 9.32
CA VAL A 153 -3.58 -4.67 10.54
C VAL A 153 -4.94 -4.67 11.22
N SER A 154 -5.39 -5.82 11.71
CA SER A 154 -6.62 -5.89 12.49
C SER A 154 -6.45 -5.16 13.82
N LYS A 155 -7.49 -4.48 14.30
CA LYS A 155 -7.41 -3.70 15.55
C LYS A 155 -7.38 -4.59 16.81
N THR A 156 -7.79 -5.85 16.72
CA THR A 156 -7.85 -6.78 17.86
C THR A 156 -6.95 -8.01 17.68
N ALA A 157 -6.52 -8.58 18.81
CA ALA A 157 -5.74 -9.81 18.87
C ALA A 157 -6.64 -11.07 18.70
N PRO A 158 -6.14 -12.19 18.14
CA PRO A 158 -4.82 -12.31 17.50
C PRO A 158 -4.72 -11.40 16.27
N TYR A 159 -3.66 -10.60 16.19
CA TYR A 159 -3.48 -9.59 15.17
C TYR A 159 -3.22 -10.23 13.81
N ARG A 160 -3.94 -9.76 12.80
CA ARG A 160 -3.89 -10.26 11.42
C ARG A 160 -3.28 -9.18 10.54
N LEU A 161 -2.43 -9.58 9.60
CA LEU A 161 -1.89 -8.69 8.58
C LEU A 161 -2.57 -8.99 7.25
N ALA A 162 -3.22 -7.98 6.68
CA ALA A 162 -3.79 -8.03 5.35
C ALA A 162 -2.82 -7.38 4.35
N ILE A 163 -2.50 -8.14 3.30
CA ILE A 163 -1.82 -7.69 2.10
C ILE A 163 -2.90 -7.54 1.04
N ILE A 164 -3.08 -6.32 0.54
CA ILE A 164 -4.21 -5.98 -0.32
C ILE A 164 -3.65 -5.50 -1.66
N GLU A 165 -4.08 -6.17 -2.72
CA GLU A 165 -3.89 -5.75 -4.10
C GLU A 165 -5.16 -5.06 -4.59
N LEU A 166 -5.00 -3.92 -5.28
CA LEU A 166 -6.13 -3.18 -5.85
C LEU A 166 -6.08 -3.25 -7.37
N LYS A 167 -7.23 -3.49 -7.99
CA LYS A 167 -7.40 -3.42 -9.45
C LYS A 167 -8.57 -2.54 -9.79
N TYR A 168 -8.35 -1.57 -10.68
CA TYR A 168 -9.39 -0.68 -11.15
C TYR A 168 -9.69 -0.92 -12.63
N ASN A 169 -10.93 -1.36 -12.92
CA ASN A 169 -11.37 -1.84 -14.23
C ASN A 169 -10.52 -3.01 -14.79
N ASP A 170 -10.94 -3.52 -15.94
CA ASP A 170 -10.36 -4.73 -16.56
C ASP A 170 -8.90 -4.55 -17.00
N ASP A 171 -8.53 -3.34 -17.42
CA ASP A 171 -7.19 -3.04 -17.93
C ASP A 171 -6.09 -3.26 -16.88
N ALA A 172 -6.41 -3.12 -15.59
CA ALA A 172 -5.48 -3.34 -14.50
C ALA A 172 -5.21 -4.83 -14.22
N ILE A 173 -6.15 -5.72 -14.57
CA ILE A 173 -6.10 -7.15 -14.21
C ILE A 173 -5.05 -7.89 -15.03
N GLY A 174 -4.90 -7.54 -16.31
CA GLY A 174 -3.98 -8.18 -17.24
C GLY A 174 -2.57 -7.59 -17.26
N GLY A 175 -1.76 -8.03 -18.22
CA GLY A 175 -0.45 -7.43 -18.51
C GLY A 175 0.70 -7.88 -17.62
N LYS A 176 1.83 -7.14 -17.70
CA LYS A 176 3.08 -7.48 -16.99
C LYS A 176 2.98 -7.30 -15.47
N SER A 177 2.11 -6.41 -15.01
CA SER A 177 1.87 -6.11 -13.60
C SER A 177 0.42 -6.42 -13.21
N GLY A 178 -0.16 -7.45 -13.84
CA GLY A 178 -1.52 -7.92 -13.58
C GLY A 178 -1.59 -8.96 -12.47
N ILE A 179 -2.80 -9.47 -12.20
CA ILE A 179 -3.10 -10.31 -11.03
C ILE A 179 -2.20 -11.56 -10.92
N VAL A 180 -1.84 -12.19 -12.04
CA VAL A 180 -0.98 -13.37 -12.04
C VAL A 180 0.39 -13.06 -11.44
N LYS A 181 0.96 -11.87 -11.73
CA LYS A 181 2.22 -11.45 -11.11
C LYS A 181 2.03 -11.22 -9.61
N HIS A 182 0.95 -10.57 -9.19
CA HIS A 182 0.73 -10.25 -7.78
C HIS A 182 0.46 -11.50 -6.93
N ILE A 183 -0.20 -12.52 -7.50
CA ILE A 183 -0.30 -13.85 -6.89
C ILE A 183 1.09 -14.46 -6.69
N LYS A 184 1.95 -14.42 -7.73
CA LYS A 184 3.33 -14.91 -7.61
C LYS A 184 4.12 -14.14 -6.56
N ASP A 185 4.03 -12.81 -6.56
CA ASP A 185 4.69 -11.93 -5.59
C ASP A 185 4.26 -12.28 -4.16
N PHE A 186 2.96 -12.54 -3.94
CA PHE A 186 2.45 -12.95 -2.63
C PHE A 186 2.96 -14.33 -2.21
N VAL A 187 3.02 -15.31 -3.12
CA VAL A 187 3.62 -16.64 -2.85
C VAL A 187 5.08 -16.49 -2.45
N ASP A 188 5.88 -15.77 -3.25
CA ASP A 188 7.30 -15.53 -2.98
C ASP A 188 7.50 -14.84 -1.61
N PHE A 189 6.61 -13.90 -1.25
CA PHE A 189 6.63 -13.22 0.04
C PHE A 189 6.25 -14.15 1.21
N LYS A 190 5.16 -14.91 1.07
CA LYS A 190 4.64 -15.81 2.11
C LYS A 190 5.61 -16.93 2.43
N ASP A 191 6.22 -17.51 1.39
CA ASP A 191 7.10 -18.66 1.53
C ASP A 191 8.50 -18.25 2.04
N ASN A 192 8.82 -16.96 1.99
CA ASN A 192 9.98 -16.40 2.67
C ASN A 192 9.60 -16.01 4.12
N GLN A 193 9.87 -16.89 5.08
CA GLN A 193 9.55 -16.65 6.50
C GLN A 193 10.17 -15.34 7.03
N ILE A 194 11.36 -14.95 6.56
CA ILE A 194 12.01 -13.70 6.97
C ILE A 194 11.18 -12.50 6.50
N CYS A 195 10.57 -12.56 5.32
CA CYS A 195 9.73 -11.48 4.81
C CYS A 195 8.55 -11.18 5.72
N PHE A 196 7.80 -12.20 6.14
CA PHE A 196 6.64 -11.99 7.00
C PHE A 196 7.04 -11.55 8.42
N GLU A 197 8.10 -12.12 8.99
CA GLU A 197 8.63 -11.69 10.29
C GLU A 197 9.11 -10.23 10.27
N ASN A 198 9.77 -9.83 9.20
CA ASN A 198 10.18 -8.44 9.01
C ASN A 198 8.96 -7.52 8.88
N LEU A 199 7.92 -7.91 8.15
CA LEU A 199 6.70 -7.11 8.02
C LEU A 199 6.00 -6.91 9.38
N LYS A 200 5.93 -7.94 10.25
CA LYS A 200 5.40 -7.78 11.62
C LYS A 200 6.20 -6.76 12.42
N LYS A 201 7.53 -6.83 12.37
CA LYS A 201 8.42 -5.87 13.05
C LYS A 201 8.25 -4.46 12.50
N GLU A 202 8.16 -4.32 11.17
CA GLU A 202 7.89 -3.05 10.52
C GLU A 202 6.53 -2.50 10.93
N CYS A 203 5.47 -3.30 10.96
CA CYS A 203 4.15 -2.85 11.42
C CYS A 203 4.24 -2.28 12.85
N VAL A 204 4.87 -3.00 13.79
CA VAL A 204 5.10 -2.50 15.16
C VAL A 204 5.86 -1.17 15.16
N SER A 205 6.99 -1.08 14.45
CA SER A 205 7.79 0.15 14.41
C SER A 205 7.05 1.32 13.74
N ILE A 206 6.29 1.06 12.67
CA ILE A 206 5.50 2.06 11.96
C ILE A 206 4.41 2.62 12.87
N ILE A 207 3.67 1.75 13.56
CA ILE A 207 2.63 2.17 14.51
C ILE A 207 3.23 3.02 15.63
N GLN A 208 4.36 2.60 16.23
CA GLN A 208 5.05 3.41 17.24
C GLN A 208 5.51 4.76 16.68
N ASN A 209 6.04 4.79 15.45
CA ASN A 209 6.46 6.04 14.83
C ASN A 209 5.27 6.96 14.47
N TYR A 210 4.10 6.41 14.15
CA TYR A 210 2.88 7.18 13.99
C TYR A 210 2.43 7.80 15.31
N GLU A 211 2.48 7.06 16.43
CA GLU A 211 2.23 7.62 17.76
C GLU A 211 3.20 8.78 18.09
N ASP A 212 4.50 8.59 17.84
CA ASP A 212 5.51 9.63 18.11
C ASP A 212 5.32 10.88 17.23
N LEU A 213 4.85 10.67 16.00
CA LEU A 213 4.44 11.71 15.05
C LEU A 213 3.03 12.25 15.30
N GLU A 214 2.31 11.76 16.30
CA GLU A 214 0.92 12.12 16.58
C GLU A 214 -0.06 11.88 15.40
N ILE A 215 0.33 11.05 14.43
CA ILE A 215 -0.56 10.57 13.38
C ILE A 215 -1.63 9.69 14.04
N PRO A 216 -2.94 9.90 13.79
CA PRO A 216 -3.98 9.14 14.47
C PRO A 216 -3.84 7.63 14.27
N VAL A 217 -3.69 6.91 15.38
CA VAL A 217 -3.66 5.45 15.46
C VAL A 217 -4.80 4.99 16.38
N PRO A 218 -5.57 3.94 16.02
CA PRO A 218 -6.57 3.35 16.89
C PRO A 218 -6.00 2.94 18.25
N LYS A 219 -6.70 3.25 19.34
CA LYS A 219 -6.25 2.95 20.72
C LYS A 219 -5.93 1.47 20.94
N GLN A 220 -6.60 0.58 20.23
CA GLN A 220 -6.42 -0.87 20.32
C GLN A 220 -5.05 -1.34 19.79
N LEU A 221 -4.39 -0.49 18.99
CA LEU A 221 -3.04 -0.73 18.48
C LEU A 221 -1.97 0.00 19.29
N HIS A 222 -2.34 0.73 20.35
CA HIS A 222 -1.34 1.43 21.17
C HIS A 222 -0.45 0.45 21.92
N GLY A 223 0.87 0.64 21.81
CA GLY A 223 1.84 -0.26 22.42
C GLY A 223 1.84 -1.68 21.81
N LEU A 224 1.44 -1.81 20.54
CA LEU A 224 1.49 -3.06 19.78
C LEU A 224 2.86 -3.74 19.91
N ARG A 225 2.88 -5.06 20.12
CA ARG A 225 4.10 -5.85 20.31
C ARG A 225 4.22 -6.93 19.25
N ALA A 226 5.41 -7.50 19.09
CA ALA A 226 5.65 -8.60 18.14
C ALA A 226 4.96 -9.94 18.52
N SER A 227 4.38 -10.06 19.72
CA SER A 227 3.60 -11.22 20.16
C SER A 227 2.11 -11.05 19.88
N GLY A 228 1.37 -12.15 19.74
CA GLY A 228 -0.09 -12.12 19.57
C GLY A 228 -0.55 -11.96 18.12
N TRP A 229 0.27 -12.34 17.14
CA TRP A 229 -0.05 -12.31 15.71
C TRP A 229 -0.44 -13.69 15.20
N THR A 230 -1.20 -13.73 14.11
CA THR A 230 -1.32 -14.95 13.30
C THR A 230 0.01 -15.30 12.61
N ASN A 231 0.16 -16.58 12.25
CA ASN A 231 1.39 -17.09 11.64
C ASN A 231 1.48 -16.88 10.13
N THR A 232 0.40 -16.41 9.49
CA THR A 232 0.34 -16.19 8.04
C THR A 232 -0.35 -14.86 7.72
N PRO A 233 0.12 -14.12 6.71
CA PRO A 233 -0.60 -12.97 6.19
C PRO A 233 -1.87 -13.42 5.44
N GLU A 234 -2.89 -12.56 5.42
CA GLU A 234 -4.07 -12.71 4.58
C GLU A 234 -3.86 -11.96 3.26
N PHE A 235 -4.27 -12.56 2.13
CA PHE A 235 -4.19 -11.92 0.82
C PHE A 235 -5.57 -11.58 0.29
N PHE A 236 -5.75 -10.29 -0.01
CA PHE A 236 -6.98 -9.75 -0.57
C PHE A 236 -6.71 -9.13 -1.93
N VAL A 237 -7.67 -9.28 -2.83
CA VAL A 237 -7.70 -8.61 -4.12
C VAL A 237 -9.01 -7.85 -4.19
N ILE A 238 -8.92 -6.52 -4.09
CA ILE A 238 -10.06 -5.63 -4.27
C ILE A 238 -10.10 -5.26 -5.75
N SER A 239 -11.25 -5.47 -6.39
CA SER A 239 -11.48 -5.03 -7.76
C SER A 239 -12.66 -4.06 -7.82
N LEU A 240 -12.34 -2.82 -8.15
CA LEU A 240 -13.31 -1.74 -8.33
C LEU A 240 -13.58 -1.53 -9.81
N TYR A 241 -14.82 -1.19 -10.16
CA TYR A 241 -15.22 -0.96 -11.54
C TYR A 241 -16.38 0.04 -11.63
N GLU A 242 -16.50 0.76 -12.75
CA GLU A 242 -17.56 1.77 -12.93
C GLU A 242 -18.78 1.26 -13.69
N GLU A 243 -18.56 0.44 -14.72
CA GLU A 243 -19.65 0.02 -15.62
C GLU A 243 -19.90 -1.48 -15.54
N THR A 244 -18.90 -2.27 -15.94
CA THR A 244 -19.00 -3.73 -16.07
C THR A 244 -18.16 -4.39 -14.99
N SER A 245 -18.74 -5.39 -14.33
CA SER A 245 -18.02 -6.19 -13.34
C SER A 245 -16.78 -6.84 -13.93
N THR A 246 -15.67 -6.63 -13.25
CA THR A 246 -14.36 -7.18 -13.59
C THR A 246 -14.20 -8.65 -13.20
N ARG A 247 -15.18 -9.24 -12.50
CA ARG A 247 -15.15 -10.63 -12.02
C ARG A 247 -14.86 -11.60 -13.17
N GLY A 248 -15.54 -11.46 -14.30
CA GLY A 248 -15.32 -12.33 -15.46
C GLY A 248 -13.89 -12.28 -16.00
N THR A 249 -13.33 -11.08 -16.11
CA THR A 249 -11.94 -10.85 -16.55
C THR A 249 -10.95 -11.41 -15.55
N MET A 250 -11.16 -11.16 -14.25
CA MET A 250 -10.36 -11.73 -13.18
C MET A 250 -10.32 -13.26 -13.26
N GLY A 251 -11.48 -13.93 -13.39
CA GLY A 251 -11.55 -15.38 -13.55
C GLY A 251 -10.78 -15.88 -14.78
N GLY A 252 -10.81 -15.14 -15.89
CA GLY A 252 -10.04 -15.45 -17.09
C GLY A 252 -8.52 -15.42 -16.91
N TYR A 253 -8.02 -14.68 -15.92
CA TYR A 253 -6.61 -14.65 -15.54
C TYR A 253 -6.26 -15.58 -14.37
N LEU A 254 -7.25 -16.18 -13.70
CA LEU A 254 -7.02 -17.12 -12.61
C LEU A 254 -7.03 -18.58 -13.09
N PHE A 255 -7.99 -18.94 -13.94
CA PHE A 255 -8.31 -20.34 -14.23
C PHE A 255 -7.98 -20.77 -15.67
N GLN A 256 -7.75 -22.07 -15.86
CA GLN A 256 -7.59 -22.71 -17.18
C GLN A 256 -8.92 -23.05 -17.85
N ASN A 257 -9.97 -23.26 -17.04
CA ASN A 257 -11.31 -23.59 -17.49
C ASN A 257 -12.30 -22.51 -17.03
N LEU A 258 -13.39 -22.35 -17.78
CA LEU A 258 -14.48 -21.46 -17.40
C LEU A 258 -15.08 -21.92 -16.05
N ARG A 259 -15.36 -20.96 -15.17
CA ARG A 259 -16.07 -21.20 -13.90
C ARG A 259 -17.36 -20.41 -13.91
N GLU A 260 -18.46 -21.10 -13.62
CA GLU A 260 -19.81 -20.53 -13.64
C GLU A 260 -19.91 -19.29 -12.73
N ASN A 261 -19.38 -19.41 -11.51
CA ASN A 261 -19.45 -18.40 -10.44
C ASN A 261 -18.70 -17.09 -10.77
N TRP A 262 -17.87 -17.10 -11.81
CA TRP A 262 -17.03 -15.96 -12.21
C TRP A 262 -17.61 -15.19 -13.40
N GLY A 263 -18.54 -15.77 -14.16
CA GLY A 263 -19.07 -15.13 -15.37
C GLY A 263 -17.99 -14.90 -16.45
N THR A 264 -16.92 -15.70 -16.44
CA THR A 264 -15.80 -15.57 -17.38
C THR A 264 -16.25 -15.87 -18.81
N LYS A 265 -15.91 -14.99 -19.75
CA LYS A 265 -16.20 -15.17 -21.19
C LYS A 265 -15.01 -15.67 -22.00
N LYS A 266 -13.79 -15.41 -21.51
CA LYS A 266 -12.55 -15.74 -22.21
C LYS A 266 -11.46 -16.12 -21.21
N ILE A 267 -10.76 -17.21 -21.49
CA ILE A 267 -9.59 -17.63 -20.73
C ILE A 267 -8.33 -17.02 -21.32
N SER A 268 -7.50 -16.43 -20.47
CA SER A 268 -6.17 -15.93 -20.85
C SER A 268 -5.21 -17.10 -21.03
N SER A 269 -4.35 -17.03 -22.04
CA SER A 269 -3.23 -17.98 -22.20
C SER A 269 -2.14 -17.80 -21.13
N LYS A 270 -2.20 -16.71 -20.36
CA LYS A 270 -1.30 -16.35 -19.26
C LYS A 270 -2.08 -16.24 -17.95
N ASN A 271 -2.76 -17.31 -17.55
CA ASN A 271 -3.50 -17.38 -16.29
C ASN A 271 -2.68 -18.02 -15.16
N ALA A 272 -3.08 -17.81 -13.90
CA ALA A 272 -2.37 -18.27 -12.70
C ALA A 272 -2.22 -19.80 -12.66
N GLN A 273 -3.28 -20.55 -12.93
CA GLN A 273 -3.23 -22.02 -12.99
C GLN A 273 -2.20 -22.53 -14.00
N LYS A 274 -2.09 -21.90 -15.17
CA LYS A 274 -1.13 -22.32 -16.21
C LYS A 274 0.29 -21.87 -15.95
N ILE A 275 0.49 -20.64 -15.49
CA ILE A 275 1.82 -20.05 -15.32
C ILE A 275 2.47 -20.46 -13.99
N LEU A 276 1.66 -20.60 -12.94
CA LEU A 276 2.13 -20.85 -11.58
C LEU A 276 1.75 -22.25 -11.08
N GLY A 277 0.87 -22.97 -11.77
CA GLY A 277 0.29 -24.22 -11.24
C GLY A 277 -0.68 -23.99 -10.08
N ILE A 278 -1.15 -22.75 -9.87
CA ILE A 278 -1.98 -22.38 -8.72
C ILE A 278 -3.44 -22.24 -9.14
N ASP A 279 -4.28 -23.10 -8.61
CA ASP A 279 -5.73 -22.89 -8.54
C ASP A 279 -6.08 -22.22 -7.22
N VAL A 280 -6.49 -20.95 -7.26
CA VAL A 280 -6.75 -20.15 -6.04
C VAL A 280 -8.01 -20.58 -5.27
N GLU A 281 -8.89 -21.40 -5.87
CA GLU A 281 -10.07 -21.94 -5.17
C GLU A 281 -9.93 -23.44 -4.84
N ALA A 282 -8.85 -24.10 -5.24
CA ALA A 282 -8.63 -25.49 -4.87
C ALA A 282 -8.49 -25.64 -3.35
N GLU A 283 -8.97 -26.77 -2.82
CA GLU A 283 -8.90 -27.06 -1.39
C GLU A 283 -7.46 -27.05 -0.89
N ASP A 284 -6.56 -27.67 -1.66
CA ASP A 284 -5.12 -27.81 -1.43
C ASP A 284 -4.29 -26.64 -1.97
N SER A 285 -4.93 -25.53 -2.39
CA SER A 285 -4.22 -24.37 -2.90
C SER A 285 -3.17 -23.86 -1.91
N PRO A 286 -1.92 -23.58 -2.34
CA PRO A 286 -0.86 -23.11 -1.46
C PRO A 286 -1.11 -21.70 -0.88
N ILE A 287 -2.12 -21.00 -1.42
CA ILE A 287 -2.57 -19.70 -0.96
C ILE A 287 -4.10 -19.68 -0.87
N LYS A 288 -4.64 -18.83 0.01
CA LYS A 288 -6.04 -18.48 0.01
C LYS A 288 -6.16 -17.01 -0.32
N VAL A 289 -6.90 -16.71 -1.38
CA VAL A 289 -7.11 -15.33 -1.87
C VAL A 289 -8.56 -14.96 -1.66
N LYS A 290 -8.80 -13.82 -1.02
CA LYS A 290 -10.15 -13.25 -0.86
C LYS A 290 -10.35 -12.19 -1.92
N PHE A 291 -11.29 -12.42 -2.83
CA PHE A 291 -11.63 -11.47 -3.89
C PHE A 291 -12.85 -10.65 -3.47
N LEU A 292 -12.74 -9.34 -3.59
CA LEU A 292 -13.77 -8.38 -3.22
C LEU A 292 -14.08 -7.52 -4.44
N PHE A 293 -15.30 -7.61 -4.97
CA PHE A 293 -15.72 -6.86 -6.16
C PHE A 293 -16.72 -5.79 -5.77
N LYS A 294 -16.58 -4.58 -6.31
CA LYS A 294 -17.54 -3.51 -6.07
C LYS A 294 -17.63 -2.56 -7.25
N LYS A 295 -18.85 -2.31 -7.70
CA LYS A 295 -19.16 -1.17 -8.55
C LYS A 295 -19.03 0.16 -7.79
N VAL A 296 -18.31 1.12 -8.35
CA VAL A 296 -18.10 2.46 -7.77
C VAL A 296 -18.46 3.54 -8.78
N ASP A 297 -18.88 4.71 -8.30
CA ASP A 297 -19.21 5.84 -9.18
C ASP A 297 -17.96 6.57 -9.68
N SER A 298 -16.87 6.55 -8.90
CA SER A 298 -15.61 7.14 -9.29
C SER A 298 -14.44 6.63 -8.44
N PRO A 299 -13.18 6.82 -8.90
CA PRO A 299 -12.00 6.44 -8.14
C PRO A 299 -11.81 7.19 -6.82
N GLN A 300 -12.42 8.36 -6.65
CA GLN A 300 -12.23 9.21 -5.46
C GLN A 300 -13.31 9.04 -4.39
N SER A 301 -14.38 8.30 -4.72
CA SER A 301 -15.53 8.09 -3.85
C SER A 301 -15.98 6.63 -3.95
N PRO A 302 -15.17 5.67 -3.48
CA PRO A 302 -15.52 4.25 -3.57
C PRO A 302 -16.71 3.87 -2.67
N ASN A 303 -17.09 4.73 -1.70
CA ASN A 303 -18.13 4.47 -0.70
C ASN A 303 -17.87 3.14 0.03
N ILE A 304 -16.64 2.99 0.53
CA ILE A 304 -16.19 1.87 1.34
C ILE A 304 -15.57 2.42 2.62
N ASN A 305 -16.16 2.10 3.77
CA ASN A 305 -15.75 2.60 5.08
C ASN A 305 -14.90 1.57 5.85
N ASP A 306 -15.16 0.28 5.69
CA ASP A 306 -14.25 -0.78 6.12
C ASP A 306 -13.73 -1.52 4.88
N ILE A 307 -12.42 -1.37 4.64
CA ILE A 307 -11.75 -1.84 3.42
C ILE A 307 -11.83 -3.36 3.21
N LEU A 308 -12.14 -4.16 4.24
CA LEU A 308 -12.23 -5.61 4.13
C LEU A 308 -13.56 -6.18 4.65
N ASN A 309 -14.53 -5.33 4.97
CA ASN A 309 -15.88 -5.77 5.31
C ASN A 309 -16.61 -6.28 4.08
N SER A 310 -16.79 -7.60 3.99
CA SER A 310 -17.41 -8.25 2.83
C SER A 310 -18.83 -7.76 2.51
N THR A 311 -19.57 -7.21 3.48
CA THR A 311 -20.93 -6.69 3.23
C THR A 311 -20.94 -5.42 2.39
N GLU A 312 -19.79 -4.75 2.24
CA GLU A 312 -19.63 -3.57 1.38
C GLU A 312 -19.27 -3.94 -0.06
N TYR A 313 -19.19 -5.24 -0.37
CA TYR A 313 -18.83 -5.82 -1.66
C TYR A 313 -19.93 -6.77 -2.16
N GLU A 314 -19.80 -7.19 -3.42
CA GLU A 314 -20.71 -8.13 -4.13
C GLU A 314 -20.43 -9.62 -3.85
#